data_AF-S3JPF2-F1
#
_entry.id   AF-S3JPF2-F1
#
_cell.length_a   1.000
_cell.length_b   1.000
_cell.length_c   1.000
_cell.angle_alpha   90.00
_cell.angle_beta   90.00
_cell.angle_gamma   90.00
#
_symmetry.space_group_name_H-M   'P 1'
#
loop_
_entity.id
_entity.type
_entity.pdbx_description
1 polymer ?
#
loop_
_entity_poly.entity_id
_entity_poly.type
_entity_poly.pdbx_seq_one_letter_code
_entity_poly.pdbx_strand_id
1 'polypeptide(L)'
;MTFDPRTISNPVFTALQKLSSATADNSRRKEQKNQAIELYTYLSTWGMMRLKAEETAISKDKEGKREVVKIYFECLEEISNNRNIANPQGLDTLKKLSTDDYLGLTGLGLEIAQEFSFWANAIYSDVESGD
;
A
#
# COMPACT_ATOMS: atom_id res chain seq x y z
N MET A 1 -19.03 -2.74 -15.46
CA MET A 1 -19.11 -2.86 -13.99
C MET A 1 -19.05 -1.47 -13.42
N THR A 2 -20.02 -1.08 -12.61
CA THR A 2 -20.04 0.24 -11.96
C THR A 2 -19.08 0.19 -10.78
N PHE A 3 -18.00 0.95 -10.84
CA PHE A 3 -17.02 1.08 -9.76
C PHE A 3 -17.71 1.71 -8.54
N ASP A 4 -17.80 0.96 -7.44
CA ASP A 4 -18.26 1.51 -6.16
C ASP A 4 -17.02 1.87 -5.32
N PRO A 5 -16.68 3.15 -5.14
CA PRO A 5 -15.50 3.53 -4.36
C PRO A 5 -15.52 2.95 -2.93
N ARG A 6 -16.71 2.66 -2.39
CA ARG A 6 -16.86 2.03 -1.06
C ARG A 6 -16.28 0.61 -0.99
N THR A 7 -16.17 -0.11 -2.12
CA THR A 7 -15.55 -1.44 -2.13
C THR A 7 -14.03 -1.40 -1.97
N ILE A 8 -13.39 -0.25 -2.23
CA ILE A 8 -11.94 -0.07 -2.08
C ILE A 8 -11.61 0.56 -0.72
N SER A 9 -12.37 1.56 -0.28
CA SER A 9 -12.09 2.24 0.98
C SER A 9 -12.13 1.31 2.20
N ASN A 10 -13.07 0.35 2.23
CA ASN A 10 -13.27 -0.52 3.39
C ASN A 10 -12.07 -1.44 3.70
N PRO A 11 -11.53 -2.21 2.72
CA PRO A 11 -10.32 -3.01 2.94
C PRO A 11 -9.12 -2.14 3.36
N VAL A 12 -8.91 -1.01 2.69
CA VAL A 12 -7.78 -0.10 2.97
C VAL A 12 -7.87 0.48 4.39
N PHE A 13 -9.03 1.01 4.77
CA PHE A 13 -9.27 1.51 6.12
C PHE A 13 -9.02 0.43 7.17
N THR A 14 -9.57 -0.77 6.96
CA THR A 14 -9.45 -1.88 7.90
C THR A 14 -7.99 -2.32 8.07
N ALA A 15 -7.25 -2.43 6.97
CA ALA A 15 -5.84 -2.80 6.97
C ALA A 15 -4.97 -1.77 7.71
N LEU A 16 -5.12 -0.48 7.38
CA LEU A 16 -4.38 0.59 8.04
C LEU A 16 -4.75 0.73 9.52
N GLN A 17 -6.03 0.65 9.87
CA GLN A 17 -6.48 0.74 11.25
C GLN A 17 -5.93 -0.40 12.09
N LYS A 18 -5.93 -1.62 11.55
CA LYS A 18 -5.34 -2.79 12.21
C LYS A 18 -3.84 -2.63 12.40
N LEU A 19 -3.12 -2.15 11.38
CA LEU A 19 -1.68 -1.89 11.46
C LEU A 19 -1.35 -0.84 12.53
N SER A 20 -2.03 0.32 12.50
CA SER A 20 -1.86 1.39 13.48
C SER A 20 -2.14 0.90 14.90
N SER A 21 -3.23 0.15 15.10
CA SER A 21 -3.63 -0.36 16.42
C SER A 21 -2.68 -1.43 16.98
N ALA A 22 -2.01 -2.18 16.10
CA ALA A 22 -1.03 -3.20 16.49
C ALA A 22 0.37 -2.62 16.77
N THR A 23 0.60 -1.35 16.43
CA THR A 23 1.91 -0.71 16.54
C THR A 23 1.94 0.21 17.75
N ALA A 24 2.68 -0.15 18.80
CA ALA A 24 2.79 0.69 20.00
C ALA A 24 3.85 1.81 19.85
N ASP A 25 4.87 1.59 19.01
CA ASP A 25 5.99 2.51 18.85
C ASP A 25 5.62 3.73 17.99
N ASN A 26 5.69 4.93 18.56
CA ASN A 26 5.29 6.17 17.88
C ASN A 26 6.20 6.52 16.68
N SER A 27 7.49 6.19 16.73
CA SER A 27 8.40 6.44 15.60
C SER A 27 8.00 5.60 14.40
N ARG A 28 7.73 4.30 14.62
CA ARG A 28 7.24 3.37 13.61
C ARG A 28 5.86 3.77 13.08
N ARG A 29 4.95 4.22 13.94
CA ARG A 29 3.64 4.77 13.50
C ARG A 29 3.80 6.01 12.63
N LYS A 30 4.77 6.88 12.93
CA LYS A 30 5.11 8.04 12.08
C LYS A 30 5.65 7.60 10.71
N GLU A 31 6.53 6.59 10.68
CA GLU A 31 6.96 6.00 9.41
C GLU A 31 5.80 5.43 8.59
N GLN A 32 4.88 4.71 9.24
CA GLN A 32 3.71 4.15 8.59
C GLN A 32 2.81 5.27 8.02
N LYS A 33 2.52 6.31 8.81
CA LYS A 33 1.75 7.48 8.35
C LYS A 33 2.37 8.12 7.12
N ASN A 34 3.67 8.44 7.19
CA ASN A 34 4.38 9.09 6.08
C ASN A 34 4.39 8.20 4.83
N GLN A 35 4.66 6.90 5.00
CA GLN A 35 4.66 5.97 3.88
C GLN A 35 3.27 5.82 3.23
N ALA A 36 2.19 5.83 4.02
CA ALA A 36 0.83 5.75 3.50
C ALA A 36 0.44 7.01 2.71
N ILE A 37 0.88 8.19 3.17
CA ILE A 37 0.66 9.47 2.46
C ILE A 37 1.44 9.51 1.14
N GLU A 38 2.70 9.07 1.15
CA GLU A 38 3.63 9.15 0.01
C GLU A 38 3.37 8.08 -1.07
N LEU A 39 2.58 7.05 -0.77
CA LEU A 39 2.43 5.86 -1.61
C LEU A 39 1.94 6.19 -3.02
N TYR A 40 0.94 7.08 -3.12
CA TYR A 40 0.39 7.53 -4.40
C TYR A 40 1.47 8.19 -5.26
N THR A 41 2.16 9.18 -4.70
CA THR A 41 3.24 9.91 -5.38
C THR A 41 4.37 8.97 -5.82
N TYR A 42 4.72 7.99 -4.99
CA TYR A 42 5.71 6.99 -5.33
C TYR A 42 5.26 6.18 -6.55
N LEU A 43 4.04 5.61 -6.51
CA LEU A 43 3.51 4.77 -7.58
C LEU A 43 3.37 5.54 -8.89
N SER A 44 2.89 6.79 -8.85
CA SER A 44 2.74 7.63 -10.04
C SER A 44 4.09 8.00 -10.67
N THR A 45 5.17 8.03 -9.88
CA THR A 45 6.51 8.43 -10.35
C THR A 45 7.32 7.23 -10.81
N TRP A 46 7.29 6.13 -10.05
CA TRP A 46 8.24 5.03 -10.18
C TRP A 46 7.61 3.70 -10.57
N GLY A 47 6.29 3.57 -10.43
CA GLY A 47 5.55 2.38 -10.79
C GLY A 47 5.57 1.26 -9.74
N MET A 48 4.59 0.37 -9.87
CA MET A 48 4.30 -0.70 -8.92
C MET A 48 5.36 -1.80 -8.86
N MET A 49 5.96 -2.18 -9.99
CA MET A 49 7.01 -3.20 -10.00
C MET A 49 8.24 -2.77 -9.20
N ARG A 50 8.61 -1.50 -9.25
CA ARG A 50 9.73 -0.98 -8.46
C ARG A 50 9.41 -1.01 -6.98
N LEU A 51 8.21 -0.55 -6.60
CA LEU A 51 7.74 -0.64 -5.21
C LEU A 51 7.79 -2.08 -4.68
N LYS A 52 7.37 -3.06 -5.49
CA LYS A 52 7.40 -4.48 -5.11
C LYS A 52 8.83 -5.02 -4.96
N ALA A 53 9.75 -4.63 -5.84
CA ALA A 53 11.16 -5.00 -5.71
C ALA A 53 11.76 -4.42 -4.44
N GLU A 54 11.48 -3.15 -4.15
CA GLU A 54 11.99 -2.44 -2.98
C GLU A 54 11.44 -3.00 -1.67
N GLU A 55 10.21 -3.52 -1.61
CA GLU A 55 9.64 -4.16 -0.41
C GLU A 55 10.60 -5.18 0.25
N THR A 56 11.34 -5.93 -0.57
CA THR A 56 12.32 -6.93 -0.10
C THR A 56 13.67 -6.33 0.31
N ALA A 57 13.97 -5.13 -0.19
CA ALA A 57 15.22 -4.41 0.04
C ALA A 57 15.11 -3.34 1.14
N ILE A 58 13.90 -2.98 1.58
CA ILE A 58 13.70 -2.06 2.71
C ILE A 58 14.37 -2.67 3.95
N SER A 59 15.29 -1.89 4.52
CA SER A 59 16.09 -2.30 5.65
C SER A 59 15.25 -2.45 6.91
N LYS A 60 15.70 -3.29 7.86
CA LYS A 60 14.95 -3.61 9.08
C LYS A 60 14.73 -2.40 9.98
N ASP A 61 15.57 -1.37 9.88
CA ASP A 61 15.43 -0.09 10.56
C ASP A 61 14.28 0.78 10.05
N LYS A 62 13.69 0.46 8.89
CA LYS A 62 12.51 1.16 8.32
C LYS A 62 11.28 0.26 8.30
N GLU A 63 11.05 -0.43 9.42
CA GLU A 63 10.04 -1.48 9.52
C GLU A 63 8.62 -0.93 9.27
N GLY A 64 8.31 0.29 9.74
CA GLY A 64 7.00 0.90 9.54
C GLY A 64 6.69 1.14 8.06
N LYS A 65 7.70 1.56 7.29
CA LYS A 65 7.56 1.71 5.82
C LYS A 65 7.29 0.37 5.16
N ARG A 66 8.06 -0.66 5.51
CA ARG A 66 7.90 -2.01 4.96
C ARG A 66 6.51 -2.58 5.23
N GLU A 67 5.97 -2.36 6.42
CA GLU A 67 4.63 -2.83 6.79
C GLU A 67 3.55 -2.20 5.92
N VAL A 68 3.62 -0.89 5.67
CA VAL A 68 2.66 -0.20 4.80
C VAL A 68 2.71 -0.72 3.37
N VAL A 69 3.91 -0.90 2.82
CA VAL A 69 4.08 -1.47 1.48
C VAL A 69 3.51 -2.89 1.40
N LYS A 70 3.72 -3.70 2.45
CA LYS A 70 3.17 -5.05 2.52
C LYS A 70 1.64 -5.05 2.54
N ILE A 71 1.01 -4.28 3.44
CA ILE A 71 -0.46 -4.23 3.51
C ILE A 71 -1.07 -3.61 2.25
N TYR A 72 -0.36 -2.72 1.56
CA TYR A 72 -0.78 -2.22 0.25
C TYR A 72 -0.90 -3.36 -0.77
N PHE A 73 0.13 -4.22 -0.88
CA PHE A 73 0.05 -5.37 -1.80
C PHE A 73 -0.97 -6.41 -1.35
N GLU A 74 -1.23 -6.57 -0.05
CA GLU A 74 -2.32 -7.40 0.46
C GLU A 74 -3.69 -6.84 0.02
N CYS A 75 -3.92 -5.53 0.16
CA CYS A 75 -5.14 -4.87 -0.32
C CYS A 75 -5.29 -4.99 -1.84
N LEU A 76 -4.20 -4.81 -2.59
CA LEU A 76 -4.20 -4.96 -4.04
C LEU A 76 -4.55 -6.40 -4.46
N GLU A 77 -4.00 -7.40 -3.78
CA GLU A 77 -4.32 -8.82 -4.01
C GLU A 77 -5.81 -9.10 -3.77
N GLU A 78 -6.34 -8.62 -2.65
CA GLU A 78 -7.74 -8.81 -2.25
C GLU A 78 -8.71 -8.14 -3.24
N ILE A 79 -8.50 -6.86 -3.52
CA ILE A 79 -9.43 -6.04 -4.31
C ILE A 79 -9.39 -6.41 -5.79
N SER A 80 -8.18 -6.70 -6.32
CA SER A 80 -8.03 -7.08 -7.73
C SER A 80 -8.38 -8.54 -7.99
N ASN A 81 -8.49 -9.36 -6.94
CA ASN A 81 -8.60 -10.82 -7.01
C ASN A 81 -7.46 -11.51 -7.80
N ASN A 82 -6.34 -10.81 -8.03
CA ASN A 82 -5.13 -11.39 -8.59
C ASN A 82 -4.29 -11.95 -7.46
N ARG A 83 -4.09 -13.27 -7.42
CA ARG A 83 -3.34 -13.93 -6.33
C ARG A 83 -1.83 -13.83 -6.51
N ASN A 84 -1.11 -14.03 -5.42
CA ASN A 84 0.36 -14.11 -5.39
C ASN A 84 1.06 -12.79 -5.75
N ILE A 85 0.49 -11.65 -5.34
CA ILE A 85 1.11 -10.33 -5.48
C ILE A 85 1.72 -9.89 -4.13
N ALA A 86 1.04 -10.16 -3.02
CA ALA A 86 1.50 -9.79 -1.68
C ALA A 86 2.68 -10.64 -1.20
N ASN A 87 2.81 -11.86 -1.71
CA ASN A 87 3.86 -12.79 -1.31
C ASN A 87 5.24 -12.44 -1.94
N PRO A 88 6.33 -13.14 -1.55
CA PRO A 88 7.66 -12.92 -2.10
C PRO A 88 7.78 -13.16 -3.63
N GLN A 89 6.89 -13.96 -4.22
CA GLN A 89 6.84 -14.19 -5.67
C GLN A 89 6.14 -13.06 -6.43
N GLY A 90 5.58 -12.05 -5.75
CA GLY A 90 4.78 -11.01 -6.37
C GLY A 90 5.48 -10.24 -7.49
N LEU A 91 6.79 -10.03 -7.41
CA LEU A 91 7.52 -9.40 -8.51
C LEU A 91 7.51 -10.27 -9.78
N ASP A 92 7.64 -11.59 -9.64
CA ASP A 92 7.58 -12.51 -10.78
C ASP A 92 6.14 -12.67 -11.31
N THR A 93 5.14 -12.58 -10.44
CA THR A 93 3.73 -12.51 -10.84
C THR A 93 3.47 -11.28 -11.69
N LEU A 94 3.91 -10.10 -11.25
CA LEU A 94 3.75 -8.84 -11.99
C LEU A 94 4.45 -8.88 -13.36
N LYS A 95 5.64 -9.48 -13.45
CA LYS A 95 6.38 -9.63 -14.71
C LYS A 95 5.68 -10.51 -15.75
N LYS A 96 4.81 -11.42 -15.31
CA LYS A 96 4.10 -12.39 -16.18
C LYS A 96 2.76 -11.88 -16.68
N LEU A 97 2.27 -10.77 -16.13
CA LEU A 97 1.03 -10.14 -16.59
C LEU A 97 1.20 -9.65 -18.03
N SER A 98 0.11 -9.69 -18.79
CA SER A 98 0.06 -8.99 -20.08
C SER A 98 0.16 -7.49 -19.85
N THR A 99 0.50 -6.73 -20.89
CA THR A 99 0.56 -5.27 -20.80
C THR A 99 -0.77 -4.67 -20.34
N ASP A 100 -1.89 -5.17 -20.86
CA ASP A 100 -3.22 -4.67 -20.53
C ASP A 100 -3.60 -4.99 -19.07
N ASP A 101 -3.33 -6.22 -18.62
CA ASP A 101 -3.59 -6.62 -17.23
C ASP A 101 -2.73 -5.80 -16.24
N TYR A 102 -1.47 -5.58 -16.58
CA TYR A 102 -0.56 -4.79 -15.76
C TYR A 102 -0.99 -3.32 -15.68
N LEU A 103 -1.44 -2.73 -16.80
CA LEU A 103 -1.96 -1.36 -16.83
C LEU A 103 -3.26 -1.23 -16.01
N GLY A 104 -4.19 -2.19 -16.15
CA GLY A 104 -5.42 -2.23 -15.34
C GLY A 104 -5.12 -2.35 -13.85
N LEU A 105 -4.19 -3.23 -13.47
CA LEU A 105 -3.75 -3.40 -12.09
C LEU A 105 -3.03 -2.16 -11.55
N THR A 106 -2.24 -1.47 -12.39
CA THR A 106 -1.58 -0.22 -12.02
C THR A 106 -2.59 0.90 -11.75
N GLY A 107 -3.63 1.01 -12.58
CA GLY A 107 -4.73 1.95 -12.35
C GLY A 107 -5.42 1.70 -11.02
N LEU A 108 -5.78 0.43 -10.74
CA LEU A 108 -6.34 0.05 -9.44
C LEU A 108 -5.38 0.32 -8.27
N GLY A 109 -4.09 0.06 -8.46
CA GLY A 109 -3.05 0.33 -7.46
C GLY A 109 -2.94 1.80 -7.10
N LEU A 110 -3.08 2.70 -8.08
CA LEU A 110 -3.12 4.15 -7.84
C LEU A 110 -4.36 4.56 -7.02
N GLU A 111 -5.54 4.03 -7.35
CA GLU A 111 -6.77 4.27 -6.59
C GLU A 111 -6.66 3.78 -5.13
N ILE A 112 -6.11 2.57 -4.93
CA ILE A 112 -5.83 2.04 -3.59
C ILE A 112 -4.85 2.96 -2.85
N ALA A 113 -3.78 3.40 -3.48
CA ALA A 113 -2.79 4.27 -2.85
C ALA A 113 -3.35 5.65 -2.50
N GLN A 114 -4.31 6.15 -3.28
CA GLN A 114 -5.04 7.36 -2.94
C GLN A 114 -5.89 7.18 -1.68
N GLU A 115 -6.56 6.04 -1.52
CA GLU A 115 -7.27 5.71 -0.29
C GLU A 115 -6.33 5.60 0.92
N PHE A 116 -5.13 5.04 0.75
CA PHE A 116 -4.11 5.02 1.81
C PHE A 116 -3.78 6.44 2.29
N SER A 117 -3.54 7.37 1.37
CA SER A 117 -3.24 8.77 1.67
C SER A 117 -4.41 9.47 2.35
N PHE A 118 -5.64 9.21 1.89
CA PHE A 118 -6.87 9.75 2.46
C PHE A 118 -7.06 9.34 3.93
N TRP A 119 -6.94 8.05 4.23
CA TRP A 119 -7.19 7.52 5.58
C TRP A 119 -6.04 7.76 6.57
N ALA A 120 -4.80 7.94 6.09
CA ALA A 120 -3.62 8.06 6.94
C ALA A 120 -3.76 9.15 8.03
N ASN A 121 -4.28 10.33 7.69
CA ASN A 121 -4.42 11.41 8.67
C ASN A 121 -5.48 11.12 9.74
N ALA A 122 -6.55 10.42 9.39
CA ALA A 122 -7.60 10.06 10.33
C ALA A 122 -7.16 8.92 11.27
N ILE A 123 -6.45 7.92 10.74
CA ILE A 123 -6.02 6.73 11.48
C ILE A 123 -4.81 7.04 12.39
N TYR A 124 -3.95 7.96 11.97
CA TYR A 124 -2.76 8.40 12.70
C TYR A 124 -2.93 9.84 13.21
N SER A 125 -4.14 10.18 13.67
CA SER A 125 -4.50 11.52 14.13
C SER A 125 -3.72 11.97 15.37
N ASP A 126 -3.27 11.01 16.18
CA ASP A 126 -2.49 11.21 17.40
C ASP A 126 -0.97 11.23 17.16
N VAL A 127 -0.54 11.05 15.91
CA VAL A 127 0.87 11.12 15.51
C VAL A 127 1.12 12.47 14.85
N GLU A 128 1.98 13.29 15.46
CA GLU A 128 2.39 14.56 14.87
C GLU A 128 3.01 14.32 13.48
N SER A 129 2.45 14.98 12.47
CA SER A 129 3.09 15.08 11.17
C SER A 129 4.37 15.87 11.37
N GLY A 130 5.52 15.21 11.34
CA GLY A 130 6.80 15.92 11.43
C GLY A 130 7.25 16.39 10.06
N ASP A 131 7.80 17.61 10.03
CA ASP A 131 8.56 18.20 8.93
C ASP A 131 9.70 17.31 8.43
#